data_AF-A0A556V944-F1
#
_entry.id   AF-A0A556V944-F1
#
_cell.length_a   1.000
_cell.length_b   1.000
_cell.length_c   1.000
_cell.angle_alpha   90.00
_cell.angle_beta   90.00
_cell.angle_gamma   90.00
#
_symmetry.space_group_name_H-M   'P 1'
#
loop_
_entity.id
_entity.type
_entity.pdbx_description
1 polymer ?
#
loop_
_entity_poly.entity_id
_entity_poly.type
_entity_poly.pdbx_seq_one_letter_code
_entity_poly.pdbx_strand_id
1 'polypeptide(L)'
;MLLRAPTENYMTGLVASDAAVNRAPNSKWFLPKDVFSEDIYPPYALGLGYVISLDLPKKLLEASKYITPVYIEDVFLGLCMRHLGIQYTVQYDQSLFSFYLFRTSVVFIQNSLLRQHATRKNKFTFGKILKNQDHLVNFRGTPKSFNCAVKDAAVKTFTDQGCKVIVSDLYAMNFRAVATADDVKGKLKDPEHFRYNEETGLAWKEGRLSDDIVEEQRKVAQADLIIFQFPLYWFSFPAIVKGWVDRVLTVGFAYSLQNLYDNGMFKNKKAMLSFTTGGMESMYLPDGLNGDINVALFPIQSGVLRFCGFQVLAPQIFWSPAHAPNEARVALLEAWKTRLQGVLSEKPLSFPPTDMFDLNFQAGFRLRQEVKEEFASKPYGLTTAHHLGKPLPPNNQTKAE
;
A
#
# COMPACT_ATOMS: atom_id res chain seq x y z
N MET A 1 20.11 -4.96 -24.14
CA MET A 1 18.86 -5.02 -24.94
C MET A 1 18.77 -3.87 -25.94
N LEU A 2 18.75 -2.59 -25.51
CA LEU A 2 18.51 -1.44 -26.40
C LEU A 2 19.64 -1.15 -27.41
N LEU A 3 20.89 -1.44 -27.09
CA LEU A 3 22.06 -1.17 -27.97
C LEU A 3 22.06 -1.95 -29.29
N ARG A 4 21.23 -2.99 -29.41
CA ARG A 4 21.08 -3.82 -30.63
C ARG A 4 19.64 -3.82 -31.15
N ALA A 5 18.77 -2.98 -30.59
CA ALA A 5 17.38 -2.90 -31.04
C ALA A 5 17.32 -2.21 -32.40
N PRO A 6 16.43 -2.65 -33.31
CA PRO A 6 16.15 -1.91 -34.54
C PRO A 6 15.76 -0.46 -34.24
N THR A 7 16.25 0.46 -35.07
CA THR A 7 16.02 1.90 -34.92
C THR A 7 14.79 2.40 -35.67
N GLU A 8 14.15 1.54 -36.45
CA GLU A 8 12.95 1.83 -37.23
C GLU A 8 11.92 0.73 -37.08
N ASN A 9 10.62 1.09 -37.14
CA ASN A 9 9.49 0.15 -37.06
C ASN A 9 9.59 -0.84 -35.87
N TYR A 10 10.17 -0.39 -34.75
CA TYR A 10 10.44 -1.24 -33.61
C TYR A 10 9.44 -0.96 -32.50
N MET A 11 8.78 -2.00 -32.02
CA MET A 11 8.02 -1.98 -30.79
C MET A 11 8.19 -3.31 -30.06
N THR A 12 8.52 -3.26 -28.78
CA THR A 12 8.60 -4.44 -27.91
C THR A 12 7.94 -4.16 -26.57
N GLY A 13 7.42 -5.20 -25.93
CA GLY A 13 6.82 -5.16 -24.59
C GLY A 13 6.37 -6.55 -24.19
N LEU A 14 5.51 -6.65 -23.17
CA LEU A 14 4.76 -7.88 -22.92
C LEU A 14 3.59 -7.94 -23.90
N VAL A 15 3.73 -8.71 -24.98
CA VAL A 15 2.74 -8.78 -26.06
C VAL A 15 1.67 -9.82 -25.73
N ALA A 16 0.41 -9.41 -25.72
CA ALA A 16 -0.73 -10.31 -25.73
C ALA A 16 -1.03 -10.73 -27.16
N SER A 17 -1.09 -12.04 -27.42
CA SER A 17 -1.59 -12.64 -28.66
C SER A 17 -2.88 -13.41 -28.36
N ASP A 18 -3.80 -13.45 -29.34
CA ASP A 18 -5.06 -14.22 -29.26
C ASP A 18 -5.98 -13.82 -28.09
N ALA A 19 -5.89 -12.56 -27.64
CA ALA A 19 -6.70 -12.06 -26.53
C ALA A 19 -8.16 -11.90 -26.97
N ALA A 20 -9.07 -12.60 -26.28
CA ALA A 20 -10.50 -12.52 -26.55
C ALA A 20 -11.08 -11.14 -26.17
N VAL A 21 -11.97 -10.63 -27.01
CA VAL A 21 -12.69 -9.39 -26.76
C VAL A 21 -13.74 -9.61 -25.68
N ASN A 22 -13.67 -8.86 -24.58
CA ASN A 22 -14.60 -9.04 -23.47
C ASN A 22 -15.97 -8.43 -23.81
N ARG A 23 -16.99 -9.28 -23.89
CA ARG A 23 -18.38 -8.89 -24.20
C ARG A 23 -19.31 -8.88 -22.99
N ALA A 24 -18.77 -9.01 -21.77
CA ALA A 24 -19.56 -8.98 -20.55
C ALA A 24 -19.89 -7.52 -20.17
N PRO A 25 -21.18 -7.10 -20.12
CA PRO A 25 -21.56 -5.69 -19.91
C PRO A 25 -21.12 -5.08 -18.57
N ASN A 26 -20.79 -5.92 -17.59
CA ASN A 26 -20.31 -5.52 -16.27
C ASN A 26 -18.78 -5.45 -16.16
N SER A 27 -18.06 -5.73 -17.26
CA SER A 27 -16.61 -5.64 -17.31
C SER A 27 -16.17 -4.23 -17.66
N LYS A 28 -15.17 -3.70 -16.96
CA LYS A 28 -14.49 -2.46 -17.36
C LYS A 28 -13.77 -2.56 -18.71
N TRP A 29 -13.61 -3.79 -19.22
CA TRP A 29 -13.03 -4.10 -20.53
C TRP A 29 -14.10 -4.48 -21.56
N PHE A 30 -15.38 -4.27 -21.24
CA PHE A 30 -16.49 -4.48 -22.15
C PHE A 30 -16.32 -3.68 -23.45
N LEU A 31 -16.20 -4.36 -24.58
CA LEU A 31 -16.20 -3.71 -25.89
C LEU A 31 -17.38 -4.25 -26.68
N PRO A 32 -18.34 -3.43 -27.13
CA PRO A 32 -19.51 -3.92 -27.85
C PRO A 32 -19.19 -4.20 -29.34
N LYS A 33 -20.02 -5.04 -30.00
CA LYS A 33 -19.75 -5.55 -31.37
C LYS A 33 -19.86 -4.47 -32.45
N ASP A 34 -20.60 -3.41 -32.20
CA ASP A 34 -20.72 -2.23 -33.05
C ASP A 34 -19.46 -1.35 -33.01
N VAL A 35 -18.73 -1.33 -31.89
CA VAL A 35 -17.45 -0.62 -31.76
C VAL A 35 -16.27 -1.44 -32.30
N PHE A 36 -16.27 -2.76 -32.05
CA PHE A 36 -15.24 -3.67 -32.57
C PHE A 36 -15.87 -5.03 -32.88
N SER A 37 -15.91 -5.41 -34.15
CA SER A 37 -16.70 -6.55 -34.63
C SER A 37 -16.02 -7.91 -34.44
N GLU A 38 -14.69 -7.96 -34.43
CA GLU A 38 -13.91 -9.19 -34.26
C GLU A 38 -14.01 -9.70 -32.81
N ASP A 39 -13.94 -11.02 -32.61
CA ASP A 39 -14.01 -11.62 -31.28
C ASP A 39 -12.61 -11.80 -30.61
N ILE A 40 -11.54 -11.48 -31.34
CA ILE A 40 -10.15 -11.55 -30.90
C ILE A 40 -9.43 -10.25 -31.27
N TYR A 41 -8.63 -9.69 -30.36
CA TYR A 41 -7.79 -8.53 -30.64
C TYR A 41 -6.56 -8.90 -31.49
N PRO A 42 -6.06 -8.00 -32.35
CA PRO A 42 -4.73 -8.19 -32.94
C PRO A 42 -3.67 -8.20 -31.84
N PRO A 43 -2.45 -8.70 -32.09
CA PRO A 43 -1.36 -8.60 -31.12
C PRO A 43 -1.17 -7.17 -30.63
N TYR A 44 -0.99 -7.00 -29.32
CA TYR A 44 -0.74 -5.69 -28.73
C TYR A 44 0.19 -5.79 -27.51
N ALA A 45 1.01 -4.77 -27.29
CA ALA A 45 1.82 -4.68 -26.08
C ALA A 45 0.95 -4.18 -24.91
N LEU A 46 0.98 -4.88 -23.78
CA LEU A 46 0.28 -4.49 -22.57
C LEU A 46 0.88 -3.19 -22.00
N GLY A 47 0.03 -2.33 -21.44
CA GLY A 47 0.36 -1.03 -20.82
C GLY A 47 1.20 -1.13 -19.53
N LEU A 48 1.84 -2.28 -19.31
CA LEU A 48 2.87 -2.50 -18.32
C LEU A 48 4.20 -1.86 -18.74
N GLY A 49 4.32 -1.37 -19.98
CA GLY A 49 5.50 -0.70 -20.49
C GLY A 49 6.00 -1.34 -21.78
N TYR A 50 6.34 -0.49 -22.74
CA TYR A 50 6.86 -0.90 -24.05
C TYR A 50 7.94 0.07 -24.50
N VAL A 51 8.86 -0.43 -25.33
CA VAL A 51 9.89 0.37 -26.00
C VAL A 51 9.48 0.50 -27.46
N ILE A 52 9.54 1.72 -27.97
CA ILE A 52 9.30 2.04 -29.39
C ILE A 52 10.49 2.77 -29.99
N SER A 53 10.75 2.56 -31.28
CA SER A 53 11.68 3.40 -32.05
C SER A 53 11.10 4.81 -32.25
N LEU A 54 11.97 5.80 -32.43
CA LEU A 54 11.58 7.22 -32.50
C LEU A 54 10.77 7.59 -33.75
N ASP A 55 10.85 6.79 -34.81
CA ASP A 55 10.05 6.96 -36.03
C ASP A 55 8.59 6.49 -35.87
N LEU A 56 8.34 5.59 -34.90
CA LEU A 56 7.05 4.92 -34.75
C LEU A 56 5.92 5.84 -34.22
N PRO A 57 6.13 6.77 -33.26
CA PRO A 57 5.08 7.69 -32.81
C PRO A 57 4.38 8.46 -33.94
N LYS A 58 5.16 8.97 -34.91
CA LYS A 58 4.60 9.69 -36.06
C LYS A 58 3.75 8.77 -36.94
N LYS A 59 4.21 7.54 -37.17
CA LYS A 59 3.48 6.54 -37.97
C LYS A 59 2.17 6.12 -37.28
N LEU A 60 2.22 5.91 -35.96
CA LEU A 60 1.03 5.59 -35.15
C LEU A 60 0.00 6.73 -35.18
N LEU A 61 0.45 7.98 -35.10
CA LEU A 61 -0.42 9.16 -35.20
C LEU A 61 -1.06 9.32 -36.58
N GLU A 62 -0.35 8.95 -37.65
CA GLU A 62 -0.94 8.92 -38.99
C GLU A 62 -1.94 7.76 -39.14
N ALA A 63 -1.61 6.57 -38.64
CA ALA A 63 -2.49 5.41 -38.66
C ALA A 63 -3.78 5.65 -37.86
N SER A 64 -3.71 6.35 -36.73
CA SER A 64 -4.87 6.63 -35.87
C SER A 64 -5.97 7.43 -36.57
N LYS A 65 -5.67 8.11 -37.68
CA LYS A 65 -6.67 8.85 -38.49
C LYS A 65 -7.60 7.91 -39.26
N TYR A 66 -7.20 6.65 -39.46
CA TYR A 66 -7.93 5.67 -40.29
C TYR A 66 -8.54 4.53 -39.47
N ILE A 67 -8.35 4.53 -38.15
CA ILE A 67 -8.73 3.43 -37.26
C ILE A 67 -9.73 3.94 -36.25
N THR A 68 -10.83 3.22 -36.10
CA THR A 68 -11.82 3.51 -35.07
C THR A 68 -11.18 3.37 -33.69
N PRO A 69 -11.16 4.44 -32.88
CA PRO A 69 -10.57 4.39 -31.55
C PRO A 69 -11.38 3.48 -30.63
N VAL A 70 -10.67 2.63 -29.90
CA VAL A 70 -11.22 1.86 -28.79
C VAL A 70 -10.64 2.40 -27.49
N TYR A 71 -11.42 2.46 -26.43
CA TYR A 71 -11.00 3.05 -25.15
C TYR A 71 -9.89 2.25 -24.43
N ILE A 72 -9.55 1.06 -24.95
CA ILE A 72 -8.46 0.23 -24.47
C ILE A 72 -7.20 0.64 -25.26
N GLU A 73 -6.47 1.63 -24.73
CA GLU A 73 -5.28 2.27 -25.34
C GLU A 73 -4.29 1.25 -25.93
N ASP A 74 -3.93 0.22 -25.16
CA ASP A 74 -2.98 -0.81 -25.58
C ASP A 74 -3.45 -1.55 -26.84
N VAL A 75 -4.74 -1.90 -26.89
CA VAL A 75 -5.38 -2.55 -28.04
C VAL A 75 -5.44 -1.58 -29.21
N PHE A 76 -5.73 -0.31 -28.97
CA PHE A 76 -5.75 0.71 -30.02
C PHE A 76 -4.38 0.85 -30.69
N LEU A 77 -3.30 0.84 -29.92
CA LEU A 77 -1.95 0.79 -30.47
C LEU A 77 -1.70 -0.48 -31.29
N GLY A 78 -2.19 -1.64 -30.83
CA GLY A 78 -2.16 -2.89 -31.60
C GLY A 78 -2.91 -2.80 -32.94
N LEU A 79 -4.05 -2.11 -32.98
CA LEU A 79 -4.79 -1.84 -34.20
C LEU A 79 -3.99 -0.94 -35.16
N CYS A 80 -3.35 0.11 -34.63
CA CYS A 80 -2.45 0.97 -35.39
C CYS A 80 -1.27 0.20 -35.99
N MET A 81 -0.65 -0.67 -35.20
CA MET A 81 0.44 -1.53 -35.65
C MET A 81 -0.01 -2.50 -36.76
N ARG A 82 -1.20 -3.11 -36.61
CA ARG A 82 -1.82 -3.95 -37.64
C ARG A 82 -2.07 -3.19 -38.93
N HIS A 83 -2.63 -1.98 -38.86
CA HIS A 83 -2.88 -1.13 -40.03
C HIS A 83 -1.58 -0.75 -40.77
N LEU A 84 -0.51 -0.46 -40.01
CA LEU A 84 0.81 -0.14 -40.55
C LEU A 84 1.57 -1.38 -41.07
N GLY A 85 1.08 -2.60 -40.81
CA GLY A 85 1.76 -3.84 -41.14
C GLY A 85 3.03 -4.10 -40.31
N ILE A 86 3.18 -3.42 -39.16
CA ILE A 86 4.36 -3.53 -38.31
C ILE A 86 4.11 -4.60 -37.24
N GLN A 87 5.00 -5.59 -37.16
CA GLN A 87 4.92 -6.66 -36.17
C GLN A 87 5.60 -6.25 -34.86
N TYR A 88 5.07 -6.72 -33.74
CA TYR A 88 5.76 -6.61 -32.46
C TYR A 88 7.01 -7.49 -32.47
N THR A 89 8.11 -6.96 -31.96
CA THR A 89 9.29 -7.79 -31.67
C THR A 89 9.06 -8.50 -30.35
N VAL A 90 8.90 -9.83 -30.40
CA VAL A 90 8.75 -10.65 -29.19
C VAL A 90 10.13 -10.86 -28.54
N GLN A 91 10.29 -10.38 -27.31
CA GLN A 91 11.47 -10.68 -26.50
C GLN A 91 11.26 -12.03 -25.80
N TYR A 92 12.22 -12.95 -25.96
CA TYR A 92 12.16 -14.28 -25.33
C TYR A 92 12.26 -14.22 -23.80
N ASP A 93 12.91 -13.18 -23.27
CA ASP A 93 12.96 -12.92 -21.84
C ASP A 93 11.85 -11.96 -21.42
N GLN A 94 10.67 -12.53 -21.11
CA GLN A 94 9.52 -11.77 -20.63
C GLN A 94 9.73 -11.14 -19.24
N SER A 95 10.81 -11.50 -18.52
CA SER A 95 11.12 -10.91 -17.21
C SER A 95 11.55 -9.44 -17.32
N LEU A 96 11.99 -8.98 -18.49
CA LEU A 96 12.43 -7.61 -18.76
C LEU A 96 11.29 -6.58 -18.76
N PHE A 97 10.05 -7.01 -18.98
CA PHE A 97 8.84 -6.19 -18.89
C PHE A 97 7.95 -6.59 -17.70
N SER A 98 8.49 -7.43 -16.80
CA SER A 98 7.80 -7.84 -15.58
C SER A 98 7.91 -6.74 -14.54
N PHE A 99 6.88 -5.89 -14.44
CA PHE A 99 6.66 -5.15 -13.20
C PHE A 99 6.32 -6.15 -12.11
N TYR A 100 7.25 -6.35 -11.17
CA TYR A 100 6.97 -7.10 -9.96
C TYR A 100 5.88 -6.39 -9.15
N LEU A 101 4.62 -6.74 -9.42
CA LEU A 101 3.48 -6.41 -8.57
C LEU A 101 3.60 -7.26 -7.32
N PHE A 102 4.14 -6.68 -6.25
CA PHE A 102 4.25 -7.33 -4.95
C PHE A 102 2.92 -7.21 -4.19
N ARG A 103 2.50 -8.27 -3.49
CA ARG A 103 1.32 -8.19 -2.62
C ARG A 103 1.61 -7.30 -1.41
N THR A 104 0.58 -6.58 -0.98
CA THR A 104 0.53 -5.86 0.29
C THR A 104 -0.42 -6.57 1.25
N SER A 105 -0.12 -6.52 2.54
CA SER A 105 -0.99 -7.11 3.56
C SER A 105 -0.92 -6.30 4.84
N VAL A 106 -2.07 -6.14 5.50
CA VAL A 106 -2.14 -5.67 6.88
C VAL A 106 -2.33 -6.91 7.76
N VAL A 107 -1.40 -7.16 8.66
CA VAL A 107 -1.42 -8.31 9.57
C VAL A 107 -1.81 -7.83 10.96
N PHE A 108 -2.92 -8.35 11.46
CA PHE A 108 -3.48 -8.04 12.76
C PHE A 108 -3.17 -9.17 13.73
N ILE A 109 -2.60 -8.84 14.88
CA ILE A 109 -2.19 -9.82 15.88
C ILE A 109 -2.91 -9.50 17.18
N GLN A 110 -3.61 -10.49 17.71
CA GLN A 110 -4.27 -10.46 19.00
C GLN A 110 -3.55 -11.44 19.94
N ASN A 111 -3.01 -10.92 21.05
CA ASN A 111 -2.31 -11.73 22.04
C ASN A 111 -3.32 -12.39 22.99
N SER A 112 -3.33 -13.72 23.01
CA SER A 112 -4.27 -14.52 23.81
C SER A 112 -3.96 -14.49 25.31
N LEU A 113 -2.75 -14.09 25.72
CA LEU A 113 -2.31 -14.09 27.12
C LEU A 113 -2.88 -12.93 27.97
N LEU A 114 -3.44 -11.89 27.35
CA LEU A 114 -3.91 -10.69 28.06
C LEU A 114 -5.40 -10.65 28.40
N ARG A 115 -6.20 -11.66 28.01
CA ARG A 115 -7.62 -11.74 28.37
C ARG A 115 -8.10 -13.17 28.61
N GLN A 116 -7.62 -13.81 29.68
CA GLN A 116 -8.49 -14.73 30.41
C GLN A 116 -9.51 -13.86 31.14
N HIS A 117 -10.66 -13.58 30.52
CA HIS A 117 -11.98 -13.27 31.11
C HIS A 117 -12.90 -12.74 30.00
N ALA A 118 -13.49 -13.65 29.23
CA ALA A 118 -14.83 -13.51 28.62
C ALA A 118 -15.16 -14.80 27.85
N THR A 119 -16.32 -15.36 28.18
CA THR A 119 -16.75 -16.73 27.93
C THR A 119 -17.47 -16.92 26.58
N ARG A 120 -17.27 -18.13 26.04
CA ARG A 120 -18.20 -18.99 25.26
C ARG A 120 -18.62 -18.62 23.82
N LYS A 121 -18.27 -19.59 22.96
CA LYS A 121 -19.03 -20.24 21.87
C LYS A 121 -19.58 -19.36 20.74
N ASN A 122 -18.91 -19.42 19.59
CA ASN A 122 -19.49 -19.95 18.35
C ASN A 122 -18.39 -20.32 17.36
N LYS A 123 -18.38 -21.58 16.92
CA LYS A 123 -17.55 -22.08 15.82
C LYS A 123 -18.28 -21.77 14.53
N PHE A 124 -17.66 -21.03 13.61
CA PHE A 124 -18.03 -21.01 12.21
C PHE A 124 -16.82 -21.45 11.37
N THR A 125 -16.99 -22.56 10.66
CA THR A 125 -16.04 -23.08 9.68
C THR A 125 -16.56 -22.65 8.32
N PHE A 126 -15.78 -21.90 7.53
CA PHE A 126 -16.14 -21.61 6.15
C PHE A 126 -15.44 -22.58 5.21
N GLY A 127 -16.24 -23.37 4.50
CA GLY A 127 -15.83 -24.32 3.47
C GLY A 127 -15.59 -23.66 2.11
N LYS A 128 -14.69 -24.28 1.34
CA LYS A 128 -14.40 -24.04 -0.08
C LYS A 128 -15.66 -24.02 -0.96
N ILE A 129 -15.82 -22.99 -1.79
CA ILE A 129 -16.39 -22.99 -3.16
C ILE A 129 -15.81 -21.70 -3.81
N LEU A 130 -15.09 -21.64 -4.95
CA LEU A 130 -15.31 -22.14 -6.31
C LEU A 130 -13.96 -22.42 -7.00
N LYS A 131 -13.87 -23.56 -7.70
CA LYS A 131 -12.89 -23.85 -8.75
C LYS A 131 -13.54 -23.59 -10.12
N ASN A 132 -12.69 -23.17 -11.05
CA ASN A 132 -12.86 -23.13 -12.51
C ASN A 132 -13.74 -22.01 -13.09
N GLN A 133 -13.09 -20.99 -13.66
CA GLN A 133 -13.28 -20.60 -15.07
C GLN A 133 -12.18 -19.59 -15.49
N ASP A 134 -11.33 -20.05 -16.40
CA ASP A 134 -10.78 -19.40 -17.59
C ASP A 134 -10.26 -17.94 -17.52
N HIS A 135 -8.94 -17.81 -17.65
CA HIS A 135 -8.16 -16.74 -18.27
C HIS A 135 -8.67 -15.28 -18.18
N LEU A 136 -9.09 -14.82 -17.01
CA LEU A 136 -9.07 -13.38 -16.67
C LEU A 136 -7.71 -13.00 -16.08
N VAL A 137 -6.97 -12.12 -16.77
CA VAL A 137 -5.77 -11.46 -16.23
C VAL A 137 -6.22 -10.50 -15.12
N ASN A 138 -6.37 -11.06 -13.92
CA ASN A 138 -6.59 -10.36 -12.69
C ASN A 138 -5.26 -9.74 -12.23
N PHE A 139 -5.23 -8.43 -11.99
CA PHE A 139 -4.13 -7.69 -11.35
C PHE A 139 -3.96 -8.12 -9.88
N ARG A 140 -3.56 -9.38 -9.66
CA ARG A 140 -3.26 -9.96 -8.35
C ARG A 140 -1.76 -9.97 -8.17
N GLY A 141 -1.25 -9.30 -7.14
CA GLY A 141 0.15 -9.45 -6.75
C GLY A 141 0.54 -10.93 -6.62
N THR A 142 1.77 -11.27 -6.99
CA THR A 142 2.15 -12.68 -7.16
C THR A 142 2.26 -13.40 -5.80
N PRO A 143 1.69 -14.62 -5.65
CA PRO A 143 1.82 -15.42 -4.42
C PRO A 143 3.27 -15.75 -4.04
N LYS A 144 4.21 -15.63 -4.99
CA LYS A 144 5.64 -15.96 -4.84
C LYS A 144 6.53 -14.75 -4.52
N SER A 145 5.95 -13.60 -4.17
CA SER A 145 6.73 -12.41 -3.81
C SER A 145 7.48 -12.55 -2.48
N PHE A 146 8.60 -11.84 -2.34
CA PHE A 146 9.31 -11.76 -1.05
C PHE A 146 8.43 -11.13 0.05
N ASN A 147 7.56 -10.18 -0.30
CA ASN A 147 6.56 -9.62 0.63
C ASN A 147 5.59 -10.68 1.16
N CYS A 148 5.14 -11.62 0.31
CA CYS A 148 4.35 -12.77 0.77
C CYS A 148 5.14 -13.62 1.76
N ALA A 149 6.41 -13.93 1.47
CA ALA A 149 7.25 -14.73 2.36
C ALA A 149 7.45 -14.07 3.73
N VAL A 150 7.67 -12.75 3.77
CA VAL A 150 7.79 -11.98 5.02
C VAL A 150 6.48 -12.02 5.82
N LYS A 151 5.34 -11.83 5.15
CA LYS A 151 4.00 -11.92 5.77
C LYS A 151 3.72 -13.34 6.29
N ASP A 152 4.01 -14.38 5.51
CA ASP A 152 3.79 -15.77 5.90
C ASP A 152 4.70 -16.17 7.08
N ALA A 153 5.96 -15.70 7.10
CA ALA A 153 6.86 -15.85 8.24
C ALA A 153 6.30 -15.19 9.51
N ALA A 154 5.69 -14.01 9.39
CA ALA A 154 5.05 -13.34 10.51
C ALA A 154 3.83 -14.11 11.04
N VAL A 155 2.93 -14.51 10.14
CA VAL A 155 1.74 -15.30 10.49
C VAL A 155 2.15 -16.58 11.20
N LYS A 156 3.13 -17.32 10.65
CA LYS A 156 3.61 -18.56 11.25
C LYS A 156 4.19 -18.30 12.64
N THR A 157 5.10 -17.33 12.77
CA THR A 157 5.79 -17.05 14.04
C THR A 157 4.82 -16.68 15.16
N PHE A 158 3.83 -15.84 14.90
CA PHE A 158 2.82 -15.49 15.90
C PHE A 158 1.85 -16.63 16.19
N THR A 159 1.48 -17.41 15.17
CA THR A 159 0.62 -18.60 15.38
C THR A 159 1.32 -19.63 16.26
N ASP A 160 2.62 -19.88 16.03
CA ASP A 160 3.44 -20.78 16.84
C ASP A 160 3.58 -20.29 18.29
N GLN A 161 3.52 -18.97 18.52
CA GLN A 161 3.47 -18.36 19.86
C GLN A 161 2.06 -18.37 20.50
N GLY A 162 1.06 -18.97 19.85
CA GLY A 162 -0.31 -19.03 20.36
C GLY A 162 -1.12 -17.73 20.23
N CYS A 163 -0.63 -16.76 19.45
CA CYS A 163 -1.39 -15.56 19.11
C CYS A 163 -2.45 -15.87 18.06
N LYS A 164 -3.57 -15.14 18.13
CA LYS A 164 -4.56 -15.16 17.05
C LYS A 164 -4.13 -14.15 15.99
N VAL A 165 -3.92 -14.63 14.78
CA VAL A 165 -3.51 -13.80 13.65
C VAL A 165 -4.66 -13.67 12.65
N ILE A 166 -4.96 -12.44 12.25
CA ILE A 166 -5.93 -12.12 11.19
C ILE A 166 -5.16 -11.36 10.10
N VAL A 167 -5.43 -11.65 8.83
CA VAL A 167 -4.74 -11.03 7.70
C VAL A 167 -5.75 -10.34 6.80
N SER A 168 -5.47 -9.10 6.44
CA SER A 168 -6.09 -8.41 5.32
C SER A 168 -5.10 -8.31 4.16
N ASP A 169 -5.14 -9.30 3.28
CA ASP A 169 -4.43 -9.27 2.00
C ASP A 169 -5.27 -8.45 1.01
N LEU A 170 -4.96 -7.16 0.92
CA LEU A 170 -5.81 -6.19 0.23
C LEU A 170 -6.04 -6.52 -1.24
N TYR A 171 -5.01 -7.08 -1.91
CA TYR A 171 -5.14 -7.54 -3.29
C TYR A 171 -5.98 -8.82 -3.39
N ALA A 172 -5.83 -9.79 -2.48
CA ALA A 172 -6.66 -10.99 -2.47
C ALA A 172 -8.14 -10.68 -2.18
N MET A 173 -8.38 -9.64 -1.38
CA MET A 173 -9.71 -9.14 -1.05
C MET A 173 -10.35 -8.31 -2.18
N ASN A 174 -9.58 -7.93 -3.21
CA ASN A 174 -9.97 -6.89 -4.17
C ASN A 174 -10.45 -5.62 -3.44
N PHE A 175 -9.71 -5.20 -2.41
CA PHE A 175 -10.11 -4.07 -1.56
C PHE A 175 -10.28 -2.80 -2.40
N ARG A 176 -11.45 -2.14 -2.29
CA ARG A 176 -11.70 -0.86 -2.95
C ARG A 176 -10.88 0.23 -2.28
N ALA A 177 -9.88 0.76 -2.98
CA ALA A 177 -9.01 1.79 -2.43
C ALA A 177 -9.60 3.21 -2.48
N VAL A 178 -10.57 3.44 -3.37
CA VAL A 178 -11.13 4.78 -3.62
C VAL A 178 -12.20 5.09 -2.57
N ALA A 179 -12.02 6.16 -1.82
CA ALA A 179 -12.99 6.72 -0.89
C ALA A 179 -14.08 7.48 -1.66
N THR A 180 -15.35 7.08 -1.52
CA THR A 180 -16.49 7.69 -2.22
C THR A 180 -17.73 7.76 -1.33
N ALA A 181 -18.80 8.41 -1.81
CA ALA A 181 -20.10 8.41 -1.14
C ALA A 181 -20.65 7.01 -0.87
N ASP A 182 -20.25 6.01 -1.66
CA ASP A 182 -20.66 4.61 -1.50
C ASP A 182 -20.11 3.94 -0.23
N ASP A 183 -19.22 4.62 0.51
CA ASP A 183 -18.77 4.18 1.83
C ASP A 183 -19.85 4.37 2.91
N VAL A 184 -20.93 5.10 2.57
CA VAL A 184 -22.06 5.39 3.45
C VAL A 184 -23.33 4.71 2.93
N LYS A 185 -23.90 3.83 3.74
CA LYS A 185 -25.20 3.20 3.50
C LYS A 185 -26.33 4.16 3.84
N GLY A 186 -27.35 4.18 2.99
CA GLY A 186 -28.55 5.00 3.18
C GLY A 186 -28.35 6.45 2.73
N LYS A 187 -29.11 7.38 3.33
CA LYS A 187 -29.10 8.79 2.92
C LYS A 187 -27.86 9.50 3.46
N LEU A 188 -27.21 10.26 2.58
CA LEU A 188 -26.22 11.27 2.96
C LEU A 188 -26.91 12.44 3.65
N LYS A 189 -26.18 13.13 4.53
CA LYS A 189 -26.67 14.34 5.20
C LYS A 189 -26.75 15.53 4.23
N ASP A 190 -25.72 15.72 3.41
CA ASP A 190 -25.64 16.79 2.41
C ASP A 190 -25.04 16.25 1.10
N PRO A 191 -25.87 15.63 0.24
CA PRO A 191 -25.41 15.06 -1.03
C PRO A 191 -24.93 16.11 -2.03
N GLU A 192 -25.47 17.34 -1.98
CA GLU A 192 -25.10 18.43 -2.88
C GLU A 192 -23.70 18.97 -2.55
N HIS A 193 -23.32 18.98 -1.27
CA HIS A 193 -21.99 19.37 -0.80
C HIS A 193 -21.31 18.24 -0.02
N PHE A 194 -21.08 17.11 -0.70
CA PHE A 194 -20.52 15.93 -0.07
C PHE A 194 -19.14 16.19 0.57
N ARG A 195 -19.08 16.01 1.90
CA ARG A 195 -17.85 16.13 2.70
C ARG A 195 -17.54 14.79 3.34
N TYR A 196 -16.63 14.05 2.71
CA TYR A 196 -16.32 12.65 3.07
C TYR A 196 -16.08 12.44 4.58
N ASN A 197 -15.26 13.28 5.23
CA ASN A 197 -14.97 13.15 6.66
C ASN A 197 -16.22 13.33 7.54
N GLU A 198 -17.11 14.28 7.22
CA GLU A 198 -18.31 14.53 8.02
C GLU A 198 -19.35 13.43 7.82
N GLU A 199 -19.56 13.01 6.57
CA GLU A 199 -20.51 11.95 6.20
C GLU A 199 -20.10 10.60 6.78
N THR A 200 -18.82 10.22 6.64
CA THR A 200 -18.32 8.95 7.21
C THR A 200 -18.26 8.98 8.74
N GLY A 201 -18.00 10.14 9.35
CA GLY A 201 -18.08 10.32 10.80
C GLY A 201 -19.49 10.11 11.35
N LEU A 202 -20.50 10.67 10.66
CA LEU A 202 -21.90 10.44 11.01
C LEU A 202 -22.30 8.99 10.76
N ALA A 203 -21.91 8.42 9.61
CA ALA A 203 -22.20 7.05 9.25
C ALA A 203 -21.57 6.06 10.25
N TRP A 204 -20.36 6.32 10.74
CA TRP A 204 -19.74 5.53 11.80
C TRP A 204 -20.59 5.54 13.08
N LYS A 205 -20.98 6.73 13.54
CA LYS A 205 -21.81 6.91 14.74
C LYS A 205 -23.16 6.19 14.64
N GLU A 206 -23.74 6.13 13.44
CA GLU A 206 -25.05 5.55 13.18
C GLU A 206 -24.99 4.09 12.68
N GLY A 207 -23.79 3.49 12.57
CA GLY A 207 -23.63 2.10 12.09
C GLY A 207 -23.94 1.91 10.60
N ARG A 208 -23.77 2.97 9.79
CA ARG A 208 -24.09 3.03 8.36
C ARG A 208 -22.87 2.97 7.44
N LEU A 209 -21.66 2.72 7.93
CA LEU A 209 -20.51 2.49 7.05
C LEU A 209 -20.67 1.22 6.22
N SER A 210 -20.06 1.18 5.04
CA SER A 210 -20.02 0.00 4.17
C SER A 210 -19.42 -1.21 4.90
N ASP A 211 -19.91 -2.41 4.55
CA ASP A 211 -19.62 -3.62 5.32
C ASP A 211 -18.13 -4.01 5.30
N ASP A 212 -17.44 -3.72 4.20
CA ASP A 212 -15.99 -3.93 4.08
C ASP A 212 -15.20 -3.02 5.03
N ILE A 213 -15.60 -1.76 5.21
CA ILE A 213 -14.99 -0.85 6.19
C ILE A 213 -15.26 -1.37 7.60
N VAL A 214 -16.50 -1.73 7.93
CA VAL A 214 -16.88 -2.21 9.26
C VAL A 214 -16.08 -3.47 9.63
N GLU A 215 -15.86 -4.39 8.68
CA GLU A 215 -15.07 -5.59 8.91
C GLU A 215 -13.58 -5.28 9.17
N GLU A 216 -12.99 -4.32 8.45
CA GLU A 216 -11.61 -3.90 8.71
C GLU A 216 -11.48 -3.16 10.06
N GLN A 217 -12.45 -2.31 10.42
CA GLN A 217 -12.50 -1.66 11.73
C GLN A 217 -12.62 -2.68 12.87
N ARG A 218 -13.39 -3.76 12.67
CA ARG A 218 -13.49 -4.88 13.62
C ARG A 218 -12.12 -5.54 13.85
N LYS A 219 -11.32 -5.73 12.80
CA LYS A 219 -9.95 -6.30 12.91
C LYS A 219 -9.02 -5.37 13.67
N VAL A 220 -9.03 -4.07 13.35
CA VAL A 220 -8.25 -3.04 14.08
C VAL A 220 -8.64 -3.02 15.57
N ALA A 221 -9.93 -3.07 15.89
CA ALA A 221 -10.42 -3.06 17.27
C ALA A 221 -9.93 -4.28 18.06
N GLN A 222 -9.86 -5.46 17.43
CA GLN A 222 -9.41 -6.71 18.06
C GLN A 222 -7.90 -6.87 18.20
N ALA A 223 -7.11 -6.15 17.38
CA ALA A 223 -5.66 -6.30 17.36
C ALA A 223 -4.97 -5.58 18.52
N ASP A 224 -3.94 -6.19 19.08
CA ASP A 224 -3.00 -5.54 20.01
C ASP A 224 -1.78 -5.00 19.26
N LEU A 225 -1.39 -5.67 18.17
CA LEU A 225 -0.33 -5.25 17.24
C LEU A 225 -0.85 -5.30 15.79
N ILE A 226 -0.54 -4.25 15.02
CA ILE A 226 -0.82 -4.17 13.58
C ILE A 226 0.50 -4.02 12.81
N ILE A 227 0.77 -4.92 11.87
CA ILE A 227 1.94 -4.88 10.99
C ILE A 227 1.47 -4.55 9.58
N PHE A 228 1.99 -3.47 9.02
CA PHE A 228 1.77 -3.10 7.62
C PHE A 228 2.90 -3.69 6.78
N GLN A 229 2.62 -4.76 6.01
CA GLN A 229 3.56 -5.36 5.07
C GLN A 229 3.36 -4.80 3.66
N PHE A 230 4.38 -4.15 3.10
CA PHE A 230 4.28 -3.58 1.74
C PHE A 230 5.64 -3.38 1.04
N PRO A 231 5.69 -3.35 -0.30
CA PRO A 231 6.82 -2.73 -0.99
C PRO A 231 6.76 -1.20 -0.86
N LEU A 232 7.87 -0.55 -0.56
CA LEU A 232 7.96 0.92 -0.56
C LEU A 232 7.83 1.42 -2.00
N TYR A 233 6.69 2.04 -2.33
CA TYR A 233 6.41 2.61 -3.65
C TYR A 233 6.35 4.12 -3.52
N TRP A 234 7.15 4.82 -4.33
CA TRP A 234 7.22 6.28 -4.33
C TRP A 234 7.36 6.86 -2.91
N PHE A 235 8.29 6.29 -2.13
CA PHE A 235 8.59 6.72 -0.76
C PHE A 235 7.40 6.66 0.21
N SER A 236 6.37 5.87 -0.12
CA SER A 236 5.17 5.76 0.70
C SER A 236 4.51 4.38 0.60
N PHE A 237 3.32 4.29 1.17
CA PHE A 237 2.40 3.17 0.98
C PHE A 237 2.04 3.00 -0.50
N PRO A 238 1.90 1.76 -0.99
CA PRO A 238 1.18 1.49 -2.22
C PRO A 238 -0.25 2.03 -2.14
N ALA A 239 -0.78 2.49 -3.27
CA ALA A 239 -2.08 3.16 -3.33
C ALA A 239 -3.22 2.37 -2.66
N ILE A 240 -3.21 1.04 -2.75
CA ILE A 240 -4.23 0.19 -2.09
C ILE A 240 -4.14 0.23 -0.56
N VAL A 241 -2.93 0.33 -0.01
CA VAL A 241 -2.72 0.46 1.45
C VAL A 241 -3.09 1.86 1.89
N LYS A 242 -2.75 2.88 1.11
CA LYS A 242 -3.19 4.25 1.37
C LYS A 242 -4.71 4.39 1.33
N GLY A 243 -5.37 3.76 0.37
CA GLY A 243 -6.83 3.71 0.29
C GLY A 243 -7.48 2.96 1.45
N TRP A 244 -6.83 1.89 1.95
CA TRP A 244 -7.25 1.24 3.19
C TRP A 244 -7.15 2.18 4.39
N VAL A 245 -6.06 2.93 4.51
CA VAL A 245 -5.91 3.96 5.55
C VAL A 245 -7.04 5.00 5.46
N ASP A 246 -7.31 5.52 4.26
CA ASP A 246 -8.29 6.58 4.04
C ASP A 246 -9.73 6.15 4.31
N ARG A 247 -10.08 4.90 3.99
CA ARG A 247 -11.44 4.36 4.17
C ARG A 247 -11.68 3.80 5.56
N VAL A 248 -10.68 3.17 6.18
CA VAL A 248 -10.86 2.43 7.45
C VAL A 248 -10.63 3.32 8.66
N LEU A 249 -9.64 4.23 8.61
CA LEU A 249 -9.30 5.11 9.73
C LEU A 249 -10.18 6.37 9.75
N THR A 250 -11.49 6.17 9.84
CA THR A 250 -12.47 7.27 9.81
C THR A 250 -12.45 8.08 11.10
N VAL A 251 -12.94 9.33 11.02
CA VAL A 251 -13.22 10.14 12.21
C VAL A 251 -14.22 9.44 13.12
N GLY A 252 -14.06 9.60 14.43
CA GLY A 252 -14.83 8.90 15.46
C GLY A 252 -14.26 7.51 15.78
N PHE A 253 -13.87 6.73 14.77
CA PHE A 253 -13.24 5.43 14.98
C PHE A 253 -11.76 5.53 15.35
N ALA A 254 -10.96 6.15 14.48
CA ALA A 254 -9.51 6.16 14.59
C ALA A 254 -8.95 7.43 15.22
N TYR A 255 -9.65 8.56 15.05
CA TYR A 255 -9.24 9.85 15.61
C TYR A 255 -10.45 10.76 15.87
N SER A 256 -10.25 11.76 16.72
CA SER A 256 -11.17 12.88 16.93
C SER A 256 -10.37 14.11 17.32
N LEU A 257 -10.93 15.32 17.20
CA LEU A 257 -10.21 16.54 17.60
C LEU A 257 -9.81 16.54 19.09
N GLN A 258 -10.54 15.81 19.94
CA GLN A 258 -10.24 15.68 21.38
C GLN A 258 -9.20 14.58 21.67
N ASN A 259 -9.07 13.58 20.80
CA ASN A 259 -8.21 12.41 21.00
C ASN A 259 -7.29 12.25 19.78
N LEU A 260 -6.13 12.90 19.86
CA LEU A 260 -5.07 12.90 18.86
C LEU A 260 -3.76 12.40 19.48
N TYR A 261 -2.89 11.83 18.65
CA TYR A 261 -1.53 11.45 19.04
C TYR A 261 -1.51 10.50 20.26
N ASP A 262 -0.66 10.74 21.26
CA ASP A 262 -0.56 9.93 22.50
C ASP A 262 -1.86 9.82 23.30
N ASN A 263 -2.83 10.72 23.07
CA ASN A 263 -4.18 10.65 23.63
C ASN A 263 -5.21 9.99 22.67
N GLY A 264 -4.77 9.50 21.52
CA GLY A 264 -5.59 8.94 20.45
C GLY A 264 -6.32 7.64 20.81
N MET A 265 -7.24 7.25 19.93
CA MET A 265 -8.14 6.10 20.10
C MET A 265 -7.39 4.77 20.25
N PHE A 266 -6.17 4.69 19.71
CA PHE A 266 -5.35 3.48 19.68
C PHE A 266 -4.12 3.51 20.61
N LYS A 267 -4.09 4.37 21.64
CA LYS A 267 -2.96 4.52 22.59
C LYS A 267 -2.47 3.26 23.30
N ASN A 268 -3.32 2.24 23.39
CA ASN A 268 -2.98 0.94 24.00
C ASN A 268 -2.60 -0.13 22.97
N LYS A 269 -2.48 0.22 21.69
CA LYS A 269 -2.15 -0.69 20.59
C LYS A 269 -0.79 -0.34 20.01
N LYS A 270 -0.07 -1.34 19.52
CA LYS A 270 1.20 -1.17 18.80
C LYS A 270 0.97 -1.25 17.29
N ALA A 271 1.76 -0.49 16.53
CA ALA A 271 1.79 -0.59 15.08
C ALA A 271 3.23 -0.60 14.57
N MET A 272 3.48 -1.28 13.45
CA MET A 272 4.80 -1.37 12.86
C MET A 272 4.73 -1.39 11.33
N LEU A 273 5.66 -0.70 10.68
CA LEU A 273 5.88 -0.80 9.25
C LEU A 273 6.88 -1.93 8.97
N SER A 274 6.54 -2.85 8.08
CA SER A 274 7.44 -3.88 7.58
C SER A 274 7.46 -3.79 6.07
N PHE A 275 8.58 -3.38 5.47
CA PHE A 275 8.58 -3.07 4.05
C PHE A 275 9.87 -3.42 3.33
N THR A 276 9.75 -3.65 2.02
CA THR A 276 10.87 -3.93 1.13
C THR A 276 11.18 -2.72 0.25
N THR A 277 12.44 -2.42 0.02
CA THR A 277 12.87 -1.35 -0.91
C THR A 277 13.42 -1.91 -2.22
N GLY A 278 13.42 -1.09 -3.27
CA GLY A 278 14.20 -1.36 -4.48
C GLY A 278 15.69 -1.03 -4.30
N GLY A 279 15.99 0.11 -3.65
CA GLY A 279 17.35 0.58 -3.39
C GLY A 279 17.99 -0.09 -2.17
N MET A 280 19.32 -0.12 -2.14
CA MET A 280 20.10 -0.57 -0.99
C MET A 280 20.12 0.47 0.14
N GLU A 281 20.47 0.05 1.35
CA GLU A 281 20.47 0.90 2.56
C GLU A 281 21.28 2.19 2.38
N SER A 282 22.47 2.11 1.76
CA SER A 282 23.34 3.27 1.55
C SER A 282 22.69 4.39 0.74
N MET A 283 21.73 4.06 -0.14
CA MET A 283 20.99 5.08 -0.89
C MET A 283 20.08 5.92 -0.01
N TYR A 284 19.72 5.43 1.18
CA TYR A 284 18.79 6.08 2.11
C TYR A 284 19.48 6.60 3.39
N LEU A 285 20.81 6.64 3.40
CA LEU A 285 21.59 7.39 4.39
C LEU A 285 21.46 8.90 4.14
N PRO A 286 21.82 9.77 5.10
CA PRO A 286 21.71 11.23 4.93
C PRO A 286 22.49 11.81 3.73
N ASP A 287 23.55 11.13 3.30
CA ASP A 287 24.36 11.44 2.12
C ASP A 287 24.03 10.54 0.90
N GLY A 288 23.04 9.67 1.03
CA GLY A 288 22.58 8.77 -0.01
C GLY A 288 21.71 9.47 -1.05
N LEU A 289 21.68 8.91 -2.26
CA LEU A 289 20.94 9.47 -3.42
C LEU A 289 19.46 9.75 -3.14
N ASN A 290 18.81 8.91 -2.32
CA ASN A 290 17.40 9.01 -1.99
C ASN A 290 17.12 9.86 -0.74
N GLY A 291 18.17 10.28 -0.02
CA GLY A 291 18.08 11.01 1.23
C GLY A 291 17.68 10.16 2.44
N ASP A 292 17.74 10.78 3.62
CA ASP A 292 17.52 10.12 4.91
C ASP A 292 16.14 9.45 5.02
N ILE A 293 16.12 8.12 5.20
CA ILE A 293 14.90 7.33 5.38
C ILE A 293 14.02 7.85 6.53
N ASN A 294 14.61 8.46 7.57
CA ASN A 294 13.83 8.97 8.70
C ASN A 294 12.85 10.05 8.26
N VAL A 295 13.21 10.86 7.26
CA VAL A 295 12.35 11.91 6.71
C VAL A 295 11.18 11.29 5.94
N ALA A 296 11.44 10.27 5.14
CA ALA A 296 10.42 9.59 4.34
C ALA A 296 9.39 8.82 5.21
N LEU A 297 9.81 8.30 6.36
CA LEU A 297 8.93 7.52 7.24
C LEU A 297 8.05 8.38 8.15
N PHE A 298 8.49 9.60 8.49
CA PHE A 298 7.79 10.45 9.44
C PHE A 298 6.30 10.69 9.09
N PRO A 299 5.91 10.99 7.83
CA PRO A 299 4.50 11.20 7.48
C PRO A 299 3.62 9.98 7.76
N ILE A 300 4.17 8.77 7.64
CA ILE A 300 3.41 7.53 7.88
C ILE A 300 3.39 7.21 9.37
N GLN A 301 4.56 7.17 10.01
CA GLN A 301 4.68 6.80 11.43
C GLN A 301 4.03 7.83 12.34
N SER A 302 4.30 9.12 12.14
CA SER A 302 3.70 10.20 12.92
C SER A 302 2.31 10.58 12.41
N GLY A 303 2.21 10.89 11.11
CA GLY A 303 1.01 11.49 10.52
C GLY A 303 -0.18 10.53 10.36
N VAL A 304 0.06 9.21 10.28
CA VAL A 304 -1.02 8.20 10.19
C VAL A 304 -1.11 7.41 11.50
N LEU A 305 -0.05 6.69 11.86
CA LEU A 305 -0.13 5.72 12.95
C LEU A 305 -0.21 6.42 14.31
N ARG A 306 0.78 7.27 14.63
CA ARG A 306 0.81 8.00 15.89
C ARG A 306 -0.38 8.93 15.99
N PHE A 307 -0.79 9.61 14.92
CA PHE A 307 -1.97 10.49 14.91
C PHE A 307 -3.23 9.79 15.46
N CYS A 308 -3.45 8.52 15.10
CA CYS A 308 -4.55 7.69 15.62
C CYS A 308 -4.28 7.12 17.03
N GLY A 309 -3.05 7.26 17.52
CA GLY A 309 -2.59 6.93 18.86
C GLY A 309 -1.74 5.69 18.97
N PHE A 310 -1.36 5.02 17.89
CA PHE A 310 -0.52 3.83 18.03
C PHE A 310 0.83 4.12 18.72
N GLN A 311 1.25 3.18 19.57
CA GLN A 311 2.65 3.04 19.95
C GLN A 311 3.40 2.48 18.74
N VAL A 312 4.14 3.33 18.03
CA VAL A 312 4.80 2.95 16.77
C VAL A 312 6.13 2.28 17.08
N LEU A 313 6.28 1.02 16.69
CA LEU A 313 7.55 0.29 16.81
C LEU A 313 8.52 0.69 15.69
N ALA A 314 9.82 0.45 15.92
CA ALA A 314 10.84 0.60 14.89
C ALA A 314 10.46 -0.22 13.64
N PRO A 315 10.64 0.31 12.42
CA PRO A 315 10.26 -0.38 11.20
C PRO A 315 11.12 -1.63 10.98
N GLN A 316 10.59 -2.61 10.27
CA GLN A 316 11.37 -3.68 9.67
C GLN A 316 11.64 -3.33 8.20
N ILE A 317 12.89 -3.02 7.86
CA ILE A 317 13.25 -2.64 6.50
C ILE A 317 14.05 -3.76 5.86
N PHE A 318 13.56 -4.26 4.72
CA PHE A 318 14.26 -5.23 3.89
C PHE A 318 14.86 -4.50 2.70
N TRP A 319 16.16 -4.20 2.79
CA TRP A 319 16.87 -3.44 1.77
C TRP A 319 17.16 -4.27 0.52
N SER A 320 16.64 -3.85 -0.64
CA SER A 320 16.97 -4.41 -1.95
C SER A 320 16.90 -5.96 -2.07
N PRO A 321 15.86 -6.64 -1.55
CA PRO A 321 15.81 -8.11 -1.55
C PRO A 321 15.79 -8.71 -2.95
N ALA A 322 15.37 -7.96 -3.97
CA ALA A 322 15.40 -8.38 -5.37
C ALA A 322 16.83 -8.58 -5.91
N HIS A 323 17.81 -7.85 -5.38
CA HIS A 323 19.22 -7.95 -5.76
C HIS A 323 20.04 -8.82 -4.81
N ALA A 324 19.41 -9.37 -3.76
CA ALA A 324 20.07 -10.24 -2.79
C ALA A 324 20.11 -11.70 -3.29
N PRO A 325 21.21 -12.43 -3.06
CA PRO A 325 21.26 -13.87 -3.32
C PRO A 325 20.28 -14.63 -2.42
N ASN A 326 20.01 -15.89 -2.76
CA ASN A 326 18.98 -16.67 -2.06
C ASN A 326 19.31 -16.88 -0.58
N GLU A 327 20.58 -17.15 -0.24
CA GLU A 327 21.00 -17.34 1.15
C GLU A 327 20.77 -16.08 1.97
N ALA A 328 21.04 -14.90 1.40
CA ALA A 328 20.78 -13.62 2.06
C ALA A 328 19.29 -13.38 2.28
N ARG A 329 18.43 -13.70 1.30
CA ARG A 329 16.97 -13.61 1.48
C ARG A 329 16.45 -14.53 2.57
N VAL A 330 16.99 -15.74 2.68
CA VAL A 330 16.66 -16.68 3.77
C VAL A 330 17.10 -16.10 5.12
N ALA A 331 18.33 -15.58 5.22
CA ALA A 331 18.82 -14.96 6.45
C ALA A 331 17.97 -13.77 6.90
N LEU A 332 17.50 -12.94 5.95
CA LEU A 332 16.56 -11.84 6.24
C LEU A 332 15.25 -12.35 6.85
N LEU A 333 14.70 -13.46 6.33
CA LEU A 333 13.47 -14.07 6.88
C LEU A 333 13.70 -14.68 8.25
N GLU A 334 14.84 -15.30 8.52
CA GLU A 334 15.16 -15.83 9.85
C GLU A 334 15.37 -14.72 10.88
N ALA A 335 16.09 -13.65 10.53
CA ALA A 335 16.23 -12.47 11.40
C ALA A 335 14.86 -11.86 11.74
N TRP A 336 13.96 -11.81 10.75
CA TRP A 336 12.60 -11.34 10.95
C TRP A 336 11.81 -12.21 11.94
N LYS A 337 11.85 -13.54 11.79
CA LYS A 337 11.21 -14.47 12.74
C LYS A 337 11.78 -14.31 14.15
N THR A 338 13.10 -14.17 14.28
CA THR A 338 13.76 -13.96 15.58
C THR A 338 13.26 -12.69 16.26
N ARG A 339 13.20 -11.56 15.54
CA ARG A 339 12.66 -10.30 16.09
C ARG A 339 11.21 -10.47 16.58
N LEU A 340 10.39 -11.14 15.78
CA LEU A 340 8.98 -11.38 16.10
C LEU A 340 8.74 -12.20 17.38
N GLN A 341 9.74 -12.91 17.90
CA GLN A 341 9.65 -13.61 19.19
C GLN A 341 9.55 -12.64 20.38
N GLY A 342 10.14 -11.45 20.27
CA GLY A 342 10.17 -10.45 21.34
C GLY A 342 9.47 -9.12 21.02
N VAL A 343 8.91 -8.98 19.82
CA VAL A 343 8.45 -7.68 19.28
C VAL A 343 7.36 -7.00 20.13
N LEU A 344 6.50 -7.77 20.80
CA LEU A 344 5.46 -7.20 21.68
C LEU A 344 6.05 -6.51 22.92
N SER A 345 7.27 -6.85 23.32
CA SER A 345 7.99 -6.23 24.45
C SER A 345 8.91 -5.10 24.01
N GLU A 346 9.07 -4.85 22.71
CA GLU A 346 9.90 -3.75 22.21
C GLU A 346 9.35 -2.39 22.67
N LYS A 347 10.27 -1.49 23.01
CA LYS A 347 9.97 -0.08 23.23
C LYS A 347 9.55 0.56 21.89
N PRO A 348 8.51 1.41 21.87
CA PRO A 348 8.16 2.18 20.69
C PRO A 348 9.19 3.28 20.41
N LEU A 349 9.12 3.84 19.19
CA LEU A 349 9.83 5.06 18.79
C LEU A 349 9.38 6.25 19.66
N SER A 350 10.30 7.20 19.85
CA SER A 350 10.06 8.41 20.64
C SER A 350 9.45 9.54 19.80
N PHE A 351 8.43 10.17 20.34
CA PHE A 351 7.74 11.34 19.77
C PHE A 351 7.37 12.32 20.87
N PRO A 352 7.28 13.64 20.59
CA PRO A 352 7.00 14.63 21.61
C PRO A 352 5.56 14.47 22.10
N PRO A 353 5.33 14.21 23.41
CA PRO A 353 3.99 14.10 23.98
C PRO A 353 3.14 15.35 23.69
N THR A 354 1.82 15.20 23.64
CA THR A 354 0.94 16.34 23.28
C THR A 354 0.90 17.43 24.35
N ASP A 355 1.29 17.14 25.59
CA ASP A 355 1.40 18.12 26.67
C ASP A 355 2.52 19.16 26.45
N MET A 356 3.46 18.89 25.54
CA MET A 356 4.49 19.85 25.11
C MET A 356 3.94 20.96 24.20
N PHE A 357 2.67 20.87 23.79
CA PHE A 357 2.03 21.78 22.84
C PHE A 357 0.84 22.51 23.47
N ASP A 358 0.54 23.70 22.97
CA ASP A 358 -0.68 24.44 23.26
C ASP A 358 -1.81 23.99 22.32
N LEU A 359 -2.63 23.03 22.76
CA LEU A 359 -3.66 22.36 21.95
C LEU A 359 -4.94 23.19 21.78
N ASN A 360 -4.81 24.42 21.30
CA ASN A 360 -5.96 25.28 21.01
C ASN A 360 -5.72 26.17 19.78
N PHE A 361 -6.82 26.61 19.16
CA PHE A 361 -6.78 27.42 17.95
C PHE A 361 -6.13 28.80 18.13
N GLN A 362 -6.26 29.41 19.32
CA GLN A 362 -5.67 30.73 19.58
C GLN A 362 -4.13 30.67 19.62
N ALA A 363 -3.57 29.61 20.22
CA ALA A 363 -2.14 29.36 20.29
C ALA A 363 -1.59 28.64 19.04
N GLY A 364 -2.46 28.16 18.16
CA GLY A 364 -2.10 27.57 16.87
C GLY A 364 -1.43 26.19 16.95
N PHE A 365 -1.70 25.40 17.99
CA PHE A 365 -1.15 24.04 18.15
C PHE A 365 0.38 24.00 18.13
N ARG A 366 1.04 25.03 18.65
CA ARG A 366 2.50 25.16 18.66
C ARG A 366 3.10 24.62 19.95
N LEU A 367 4.39 24.27 19.90
CA LEU A 367 5.16 23.96 21.11
C LEU A 367 5.07 25.12 22.10
N ARG A 368 4.92 24.77 23.37
CA ARG A 368 4.94 25.72 24.48
C ARG A 368 6.29 26.41 24.57
N GLN A 369 6.30 27.61 25.13
CA GLN A 369 7.48 28.45 25.14
C GLN A 369 8.61 27.85 26.01
N GLU A 370 8.25 27.31 27.16
CA GLU A 370 9.17 26.63 28.09
C GLU A 370 9.86 25.42 27.45
N VAL A 371 9.15 24.67 26.59
CA VAL A 371 9.73 23.52 25.87
C VAL A 371 10.73 23.99 24.81
N LYS A 372 10.44 25.10 24.11
CA LYS A 372 11.41 25.65 23.14
C LYS A 372 12.70 26.09 23.82
N GLU A 373 12.59 26.69 25.01
CA GLU A 373 13.72 27.16 25.80
C GLU A 373 14.55 25.99 26.33
N GLU A 374 13.91 24.95 26.85
CA GLU A 374 14.58 23.71 27.28
C GLU A 374 15.40 23.10 26.14
N PHE A 375 14.80 23.02 24.95
CA PHE A 375 15.44 22.44 23.79
C PHE A 375 16.40 23.39 23.08
N ALA A 376 16.49 24.67 23.45
CA ALA A 376 17.35 25.65 22.77
C ALA A 376 18.83 25.29 22.85
N SER A 377 19.29 24.71 23.97
CA SER A 377 20.68 24.28 24.18
C SER A 377 21.00 22.89 23.63
N LYS A 378 19.99 22.09 23.25
CA LYS A 378 20.18 20.71 22.76
C LYS A 378 20.77 20.71 21.34
N PRO A 379 21.66 19.75 21.01
CA PRO A 379 22.30 19.67 19.69
C PRO A 379 21.34 19.27 18.57
N TYR A 380 20.26 18.56 18.89
CA TYR A 380 19.23 18.12 17.96
C TYR A 380 17.87 18.71 18.33
N GLY A 381 16.93 18.69 17.37
CA GLY A 381 15.51 18.94 17.67
C GLY A 381 14.86 17.77 18.44
N LEU A 382 13.54 17.81 18.59
CA LEU A 382 12.81 16.77 19.33
C LEU A 382 12.66 15.49 18.51
N THR A 383 12.36 15.63 17.21
CA THR A 383 12.19 14.52 16.26
C THR A 383 12.57 14.95 14.86
N THR A 384 12.49 14.04 13.89
CA THR A 384 12.72 14.33 12.46
C THR A 384 11.92 15.53 11.94
N ALA A 385 10.62 15.66 12.25
CA ALA A 385 9.85 16.84 11.82
C ALA A 385 9.72 17.96 12.85
N HIS A 386 10.02 17.70 14.14
CA HIS A 386 10.10 18.73 15.17
C HIS A 386 11.57 19.14 15.37
N HIS A 387 12.26 19.40 14.26
CA HIS A 387 13.70 19.64 14.23
C HIS A 387 14.08 21.05 14.71
N LEU A 388 13.13 22.00 14.78
CA LEU A 388 13.35 23.36 15.29
C LEU A 388 14.47 24.14 14.58
N GLY A 389 14.71 23.85 13.30
CA GLY A 389 15.84 24.43 12.54
C GLY A 389 17.22 23.85 12.89
N LYS A 390 17.26 22.79 13.70
CA LYS A 390 18.48 22.08 14.13
C LYS A 390 18.72 20.81 13.30
N PRO A 391 19.90 20.18 13.43
CA PRO A 391 20.13 18.84 12.91
C PRO A 391 19.08 17.84 13.40
N LEU A 392 18.75 16.87 12.53
CA LEU A 392 17.80 15.81 12.86
C LEU A 392 18.39 14.86 13.91
N PRO A 393 17.62 14.43 14.91
CA PRO A 393 18.08 13.39 15.82
C PRO A 393 18.34 12.09 15.04
N PRO A 394 19.50 11.44 15.22
CA PRO A 394 19.87 10.27 14.44
C PRO A 394 18.90 9.12 14.68
N ASN A 395 18.46 8.44 13.63
CA ASN A 395 17.61 7.24 13.69
C ASN A 395 16.24 7.43 14.37
N ASN A 396 15.75 8.66 14.55
CA ASN A 396 14.52 8.94 15.30
C ASN A 396 13.28 8.15 14.82
N GLN A 397 13.23 7.78 13.53
CA GLN A 397 12.13 7.02 12.92
C GLN A 397 12.51 5.55 12.63
N THR A 398 13.75 5.14 12.93
CA THR A 398 14.26 3.80 12.64
C THR A 398 14.72 3.01 13.87
N LYS A 399 15.00 3.66 15.00
CA LYS A 399 15.43 3.01 16.26
C LYS A 399 14.74 3.64 17.47
N ALA A 400 14.36 2.82 18.44
CA ALA A 400 13.91 3.28 19.74
C ALA A 400 15.10 3.63 20.65
N GLU A 401 14.89 4.56 21.58
CA GLU A 401 15.88 5.02 22.57
C GLU A 401 16.01 4.14 23.82
#